data_AF-A0A2M9JVX8-F1
#
_entry.id   AF-A0A2M9JVX8-F1
#
_cell.length_a   1.000
_cell.length_b   1.000
_cell.length_c   1.000
_cell.angle_alpha   90.00
_cell.angle_beta   90.00
_cell.angle_gamma   90.00
#
_symmetry.space_group_name_H-M   'P 1'
#
loop_
_entity.id
_entity.type
_entity.pdbx_description
1 polymer ?
#
loop_
_entity_poly.entity_id
_entity_poly.type
_entity_poly.pdbx_seq_one_letter_code
_entity_poly.pdbx_strand_id
1 'polypeptide(L)'
;MRLAIVAGAKRAGRPLPNARGRPSSTTRDLEIPMPYRKGQQVEYRDQQDELQRGEIRSAEGSGAQTRYAVQNEATLREDKVSEHQIEREL
;
A
#
# COMPACT_ATOMS: atom_id res chain seq x y z
N MET A 1 -36.56 -32.15 -58.06
CA MET A 1 -36.31 -33.18 -57.03
C MET A 1 -35.03 -32.85 -56.30
N ARG A 2 -35.06 -32.84 -54.95
CA ARG A 2 -33.94 -32.95 -53.97
C ARG A 2 -32.82 -31.91 -54.13
N LEU A 3 -32.89 -30.77 -53.44
CA LEU A 3 -32.45 -30.56 -52.06
C LEU A 3 -31.07 -31.17 -51.74
N ALA A 4 -30.06 -30.30 -51.70
CA ALA A 4 -28.83 -30.51 -50.94
C ALA A 4 -28.42 -29.16 -50.32
N ILE A 5 -28.59 -29.05 -49.01
CA ILE A 5 -28.02 -28.02 -48.14
C ILE A 5 -26.76 -28.64 -47.55
N VAL A 6 -25.58 -28.01 -47.66
CA VAL A 6 -24.54 -28.01 -46.60
C VAL A 6 -23.51 -26.90 -46.87
N ALA A 7 -23.30 -26.10 -45.81
CA ALA A 7 -22.13 -25.33 -45.40
C ALA A 7 -21.55 -24.24 -46.32
N GLY A 8 -21.65 -22.99 -45.85
CA GLY A 8 -20.87 -21.87 -46.38
C GLY A 8 -21.06 -20.57 -45.60
N ALA A 9 -21.06 -20.61 -44.26
CA ALA A 9 -21.12 -19.40 -43.44
C ALA A 9 -19.75 -18.68 -43.45
N LYS A 10 -19.47 -17.92 -44.51
CA LYS A 10 -18.33 -16.99 -44.59
C LYS A 10 -18.65 -15.77 -43.73
N ARG A 11 -18.49 -15.88 -42.40
CA ARG A 11 -18.49 -14.70 -41.52
C ARG A 11 -17.16 -13.98 -41.71
N ALA A 12 -17.21 -12.89 -42.48
CA ALA A 12 -16.14 -11.91 -42.54
C ALA A 12 -15.76 -11.49 -41.12
N GLY A 13 -14.49 -11.70 -40.77
CA GLY A 13 -13.92 -11.21 -39.52
C GLY A 13 -14.07 -9.70 -39.47
N ARG A 14 -14.89 -9.23 -38.53
CA ARG A 14 -14.92 -7.82 -38.14
C ARG A 14 -13.52 -7.41 -37.67
N PRO A 15 -13.02 -6.22 -38.07
CA PRO A 15 -11.79 -5.70 -37.49
C PRO A 15 -12.02 -5.42 -36.01
N LEU A 16 -11.20 -6.02 -35.15
CA LEU A 16 -11.14 -5.64 -33.74
C LEU A 16 -10.61 -4.20 -33.67
N PRO A 17 -11.34 -3.26 -33.05
CA PRO A 17 -10.80 -1.94 -32.81
C PRO A 17 -9.61 -2.06 -31.86
N ASN A 18 -8.48 -1.55 -32.34
CA ASN A 18 -7.31 -1.22 -31.55
C ASN A 18 -7.73 -0.16 -30.51
N ALA A 19 -8.06 -0.61 -29.31
CA ALA A 19 -8.23 0.26 -28.15
C ALA A 19 -7.88 -0.52 -26.89
N ARG A 20 -6.66 -1.08 -26.83
CA ARG A 20 -6.00 -1.28 -25.53
C ARG A 20 -5.51 0.08 -25.05
N GLY A 21 -6.49 0.93 -24.69
CA GLY A 21 -6.28 1.91 -23.65
C GLY A 21 -5.75 1.16 -22.45
N ARG A 22 -4.57 1.58 -21.99
CA ARG A 22 -3.99 1.17 -20.72
C ARG A 22 -5.10 1.09 -19.66
N PRO A 23 -5.29 -0.03 -18.95
CA PRO A 23 -5.31 0.14 -17.52
C PRO A 23 -3.86 0.51 -17.19
N SER A 24 -3.64 1.78 -16.84
CA SER A 24 -2.50 2.15 -16.01
C SER A 24 -2.35 1.04 -14.97
N SER A 25 -1.12 0.56 -14.76
CA SER A 25 -0.76 -0.30 -13.65
C SER A 25 -0.99 0.47 -12.36
N THR A 26 -2.26 0.71 -12.03
CA THR A 26 -2.73 1.41 -10.87
C THR A 26 -3.07 0.31 -9.88
N THR A 27 -2.20 0.21 -8.88
CA THR A 27 -2.51 -0.40 -7.59
C THR A 27 -2.49 -1.92 -7.57
N ARG A 28 -1.28 -2.47 -7.55
CA ARG A 28 -0.84 -3.31 -6.43
C ARG A 28 0.56 -2.89 -6.05
N ASP A 29 0.72 -1.59 -5.82
CA ASP A 29 1.49 -1.19 -4.65
C ASP A 29 0.88 -2.06 -3.55
N LEU A 30 1.64 -3.05 -3.05
CA LEU A 30 1.33 -3.51 -1.72
C LEU A 30 1.50 -2.23 -0.89
N GLU A 31 0.43 -1.45 -0.73
CA GLU A 31 0.23 -0.72 0.50
C GLU A 31 0.20 -1.82 1.55
N ILE A 32 1.39 -2.29 1.92
CA ILE A 32 1.63 -2.98 3.16
C ILE A 32 1.11 -1.93 4.12
N PRO A 33 -0.08 -2.16 4.70
CA PRO A 33 -0.76 -1.12 5.44
C PRO A 33 0.25 -0.66 6.47
N MET A 34 0.68 0.60 6.39
CA MET A 34 1.55 1.14 7.42
C MET A 34 0.70 1.08 8.70
N PRO A 35 1.05 0.23 9.68
CA PRO A 35 0.21 0.02 10.86
C PRO A 35 -0.04 1.33 11.60
N TYR A 36 0.89 2.27 11.51
CA TYR A 36 0.82 3.56 12.19
C TYR A 36 0.71 4.71 11.20
N ARG A 37 -0.18 5.65 11.51
CA ARG A 37 -0.49 6.82 10.67
C ARG A 37 0.05 8.10 11.27
N LYS A 38 0.31 9.11 10.44
CA LYS A 38 0.62 10.47 10.92
C LYS A 38 -0.50 11.00 11.81
N GLY A 39 -0.15 11.60 12.95
CA GLY A 39 -1.06 12.10 13.97
C GLY A 39 -1.53 11.04 14.96
N GLN A 40 -1.08 9.79 14.83
CA GLN A 40 -1.43 8.72 15.75
C GLN A 40 -0.49 8.72 16.96
N GLN A 41 -1.06 8.59 18.16
CA GLN A 41 -0.27 8.39 19.37
C GLN A 41 0.16 6.93 19.47
N VAL A 42 1.43 6.73 19.80
CA VAL A 42 2.04 5.42 19.93
C VAL A 42 2.91 5.38 21.18
N GLU A 43 2.99 4.21 21.79
CA GLU A 43 3.99 3.93 22.82
C GLU A 43 5.10 3.09 22.20
N TYR A 44 6.34 3.58 22.33
CA TYR A 44 7.51 2.98 21.72
C TYR A 44 8.65 2.86 22.74
N ARG A 45 9.57 1.94 22.50
CA ARG A 45 10.84 1.88 23.24
C ARG A 45 11.90 2.71 22.56
N ASP A 46 12.58 3.54 23.33
CA ASP A 46 13.74 4.28 22.85
C ASP A 46 15.01 3.39 22.83
N GLN A 47 16.16 3.98 22.50
CA GLN A 47 17.44 3.26 22.45
C GLN A 47 17.91 2.75 23.82
N GLN A 48 17.33 3.26 24.91
CA GLN A 48 17.62 2.85 26.27
C GLN A 48 16.64 1.77 26.75
N ASP A 49 15.78 1.28 25.86
CA ASP A 49 14.69 0.33 26.14
C ASP A 49 13.62 0.91 27.09
N GLU A 50 13.58 2.25 27.24
CA GLU A 50 12.59 2.93 28.07
C GLU A 50 11.31 3.16 27.27
N LEU A 51 10.16 2.89 27.91
CA LEU A 51 8.85 3.14 27.30
C LEU A 51 8.57 4.64 27.25
N GLN A 52 8.44 5.16 26.04
CA GLN A 52 8.13 6.54 25.73
C GLN A 52 6.81 6.64 24.97
N ARG A 53 6.20 7.81 25.05
CA ARG A 53 4.97 8.15 24.30
C ARG A 53 5.25 9.28 23.34
N GLY A 54 4.64 9.17 22.18
CA GLY A 54 4.71 10.24 21.20
C GLY A 54 3.71 10.11 20.08
N GLU A 55 3.64 11.15 19.26
CA GLU A 55 2.80 11.22 18.08
C GLU A 55 3.61 10.93 16.81
N ILE A 56 3.14 10.04 15.95
CA ILE A 56 3.75 9.80 14.64
C ILE A 56 3.64 11.09 13.81
N ARG A 57 4.77 11.69 13.43
CA ARG A 57 4.81 12.88 12.55
C ARG A 57 4.94 12.53 11.08
N SER A 58 5.64 11.44 10.79
CA SER A 58 5.82 10.92 9.44
C SER A 58 6.22 9.47 9.48
N ALA A 59 5.94 8.75 8.39
CA ALA A 59 6.45 7.42 8.13
C ALA A 59 7.27 7.48 6.84
N GLU A 60 8.51 7.01 6.91
CA GLU A 60 9.45 6.93 5.80
C GLU A 60 9.70 5.44 5.49
N GLY A 61 9.46 5.03 4.25
CA GLY A 61 9.77 3.67 3.78
C GLY A 61 8.57 2.98 3.14
N SER A 62 8.70 1.68 2.91
CA SER A 62 7.63 0.86 2.35
C SER A 62 7.72 -0.53 2.95
N GLY A 63 6.62 -1.04 3.49
CA GLY A 63 6.56 -2.38 4.03
C GLY A 63 7.28 -2.62 5.34
N ALA A 64 7.93 -3.78 5.45
CA ALA A 64 8.62 -4.24 6.65
C ALA A 64 9.84 -3.38 7.06
N GLN A 65 10.23 -2.40 6.24
CA GLN A 65 11.35 -1.47 6.53
C GLN A 65 10.86 -0.05 6.83
N THR A 66 9.57 0.11 7.13
CA THR A 66 9.00 1.42 7.47
C THR A 66 9.59 1.93 8.78
N ARG A 67 10.07 3.18 8.74
CA ARG A 67 10.53 3.93 9.90
C ARG A 67 9.53 5.03 10.20
N TYR A 68 9.20 5.18 11.45
CA TYR A 68 8.29 6.19 11.93
C TYR A 68 9.09 7.26 12.66
N ALA A 69 8.85 8.51 12.29
CA ALA A 69 9.29 9.65 13.07
C ALA A 69 8.21 9.94 14.10
N VAL A 70 8.52 9.76 15.37
CA VAL A 70 7.60 9.97 16.49
C VAL A 70 8.07 11.20 17.26
N GLN A 71 7.19 12.18 17.41
CA GLN A 71 7.42 13.31 18.30
C GLN A 71 7.15 12.89 19.73
N ASN A 72 8.21 12.73 20.51
CA ASN A 72 8.16 12.41 21.92
C ASN A 72 7.45 13.54 22.69
N GLU A 73 6.42 13.19 23.47
CA GLU A 73 5.66 14.17 24.24
C GLU A 73 6.41 14.70 25.47
N ALA A 74 7.32 13.90 26.04
CA ALA A 74 8.11 14.27 27.22
C ALA A 74 9.29 15.18 26.87
N THR A 75 10.00 14.90 25.78
CA THR A 75 11.20 15.65 25.38
C THR A 75 10.94 16.67 24.27
N LEU A 76 9.76 16.61 23.63
CA LEU A 76 9.38 17.40 22.44
C LEU A 76 10.33 17.21 21.25
N ARG A 77 11.15 16.15 21.26
CA ARG A 77 12.06 15.79 20.17
C ARG A 77 11.42 14.78 19.25
N GLU A 78 11.91 14.75 18.02
CA GLU A 78 11.50 13.75 17.03
C GLU A 78 12.48 12.58 17.06
N ASP A 79 11.97 11.40 17.40
CA ASP A 79 12.71 10.15 17.43
C ASP A 79 12.35 9.29 16.21
N LYS A 80 13.37 8.70 15.58
CA LYS A 80 13.18 7.76 14.48
C LYS A 80 13.14 6.34 15.01
N VAL A 81 11.96 5.74 15.01
CA VAL A 81 11.71 4.41 15.52
C VAL A 81 11.25 3.47 14.40
N SER A 82 11.54 2.20 14.56
CA SER A 82 11.06 1.15 13.66
C SER A 82 9.72 0.63 14.16
N GLU A 83 8.94 0.00 13.28
CA GLU A 83 7.69 -0.67 13.67
C GLU A 83 7.86 -1.60 14.89
N HIS A 84 8.96 -2.37 14.93
CA HIS A 84 9.26 -3.30 16.03
C HIS A 84 9.54 -2.64 17.38
N GLN A 85 9.83 -1.34 17.41
CA GLN A 85 10.03 -0.60 18.66
C GLN A 85 8.71 -0.07 19.21
N ILE A 86 7.66 -0.03 18.39
CA ILE A 86 6.33 0.42 18.80
C ILE A 86 5.63 -0.78 19.44
N GLU A 87 5.38 -0.68 20.74
CA GLU A 87 4.77 -1.74 21.54
C GLU A 87 3.24 -1.71 21.43
N ARG A 88 2.65 -0.51 21.28
CA ARG A 88 1.21 -0.32 21.18
C ARG A 88 0.80 0.99 20.51
N GLU A 89 -0.38 0.95 19.87
CA GLU A 89 -1.15 2.16 19.56
C GLU A 89 -1.90 2.65 20.81
N LEU A 90 -2.05 3.96 20.94
CA LEU A 90 -2.78 4.64 22.03
C LEU A 90 -3.96 5.44 21.49
#